data_AF-A0A9D4W8R0-F1
#
_entry.id   AF-A0A9D4W8R0-F1
#
_cell.length_a   1.000
_cell.length_b   1.000
_cell.length_c   1.000
_cell.angle_alpha   90.00
_cell.angle_beta   90.00
_cell.angle_gamma   90.00
#
_symmetry.space_group_name_H-M   'P 1'
#
loop_
_entity.id
_entity.type
_entity.pdbx_description
1 polymer ?
#
loop_
_entity_poly.entity_id
_entity_poly.type
_entity_poly.pdbx_seq_one_letter_code
_entity_poly.pdbx_strand_id
1 'polypeptide(L)'
;MLDKETPKLNALDFYDVELVTNKLEELKHRRQEGSLRDIIFCMRADLVRNLGNMCNPELHKGRLHVPRQIKEYIDEVSTQLRMVCHSDSEELALEEKHAFMHETRHAFGRTALLLSGGASLGAFHVGVVKTLVEHKLMPRIISGSSVGSIMCSIVATRSWPELQSFFEDSLHSLQFFDQMGGIFTIVKRVTTFGAVHEIRQLQIMLRHLTSNLTFQEAYDMTGRVLGITVCSPRKHEPPRCLNYLTSPHVVIWSAVTASCAFPGLFEAQELMAKDRSGEIVPYHPPFNLGPEEGSSQVRRWRDGSLEIDLPMMQLKELFNVNHFIVSQANPHIAPLLRLKEFVRAYGACSSGRDGGQTSM
;
A
#
# COMPACT_ATOMS: atom_id res chain seq x y z
N MET A 1 13.28 -15.20 39.00
CA MET A 1 13.74 -15.60 37.66
C MET A 1 13.87 -14.33 36.84
N LEU A 2 15.11 -14.01 36.50
CA LEU A 2 15.63 -12.80 35.84
C LEU A 2 14.65 -12.04 34.93
N ASP A 3 14.30 -10.82 35.35
CA ASP A 3 13.91 -9.73 34.46
C ASP A 3 15.06 -9.50 33.48
N LYS A 4 14.89 -9.97 32.24
CA LYS A 4 15.74 -9.52 31.14
C LYS A 4 15.35 -8.09 30.82
N GLU A 5 16.06 -7.13 31.42
CA GLU A 5 16.16 -5.77 30.91
C GLU A 5 16.44 -5.86 29.41
N THR A 6 15.47 -5.46 28.60
CA THR A 6 15.71 -5.21 27.18
C THR A 6 16.68 -4.03 27.12
N PRO A 7 17.85 -4.16 26.47
CA PRO A 7 18.78 -3.05 26.39
C PRO A 7 18.06 -1.88 25.74
N LYS A 8 18.07 -0.71 26.41
CA LYS A 8 17.63 0.55 25.83
C LYS A 8 18.52 0.83 24.63
N LEU A 9 18.10 0.38 23.45
CA LEU A 9 18.76 0.70 22.18
C LEU A 9 18.79 2.23 22.06
N ASN A 10 20.00 2.79 22.02
CA ASN A 10 20.15 4.23 21.88
C ASN A 10 19.69 4.63 20.49
N ALA A 11 18.86 5.67 20.40
CA ALA A 11 18.33 6.14 19.11
C ALA A 11 19.44 6.54 18.13
N LEU A 12 20.61 6.90 18.66
CA LEU A 12 21.85 7.22 17.93
C LEU A 12 22.34 6.06 17.05
N ASP A 13 21.99 4.82 17.39
CA ASP A 13 22.49 3.64 16.67
C ASP A 13 21.72 3.38 15.36
N PHE A 14 20.57 4.05 15.16
CA PHE A 14 19.66 3.77 14.05
C PHE A 14 19.55 4.88 13.01
N TYR A 15 19.88 6.11 13.36
CA TYR A 15 19.86 7.26 12.45
C TYR A 15 20.92 8.31 12.84
N ASP A 16 21.41 9.02 11.83
CA ASP A 16 22.42 10.06 11.96
C ASP A 16 21.77 11.36 12.46
N VAL A 17 21.84 11.57 13.77
CA VAL A 17 21.24 12.73 14.45
C VAL A 17 21.93 14.02 14.07
N GLU A 18 23.24 13.99 13.87
CA GLU A 18 24.04 15.16 13.52
C GLU A 18 23.66 15.65 12.12
N LEU A 19 23.59 14.74 11.15
CA LEU A 19 23.18 15.07 9.78
C LEU A 19 21.77 15.66 9.74
N VAL A 20 20.81 15.04 10.43
CA VAL A 20 19.42 15.56 10.47
C VAL A 20 19.35 16.93 11.15
N THR A 21 20.12 17.14 12.22
CA THR A 21 20.14 18.41 12.96
C THR A 21 20.79 19.52 12.13
N ASN A 22 21.94 19.26 11.51
CA ASN A 22 22.62 20.21 10.64
C ASN A 22 21.72 20.62 9.46
N LYS A 23 21.02 19.64 8.86
CA LYS A 23 20.08 19.93 7.77
C LYS A 23 18.88 20.75 8.23
N LEU A 24 18.35 20.47 9.42
CA LEU A 24 17.25 21.24 10.00
C LEU A 24 17.65 22.70 10.23
N GLU A 25 18.83 22.96 10.80
CA GLU A 25 19.31 24.33 11.03
C GLU A 25 19.60 25.07 9.72
N GLU A 26 20.17 24.39 8.72
CA GLU A 26 20.34 24.93 7.36
C GLU A 26 18.99 25.36 6.76
N LEU A 27 17.97 24.51 6.86
CA LEU A 27 16.62 24.81 6.36
C LEU A 27 16.00 26.01 7.09
N LYS A 28 16.10 26.06 8.43
CA LYS A 28 15.57 27.18 9.23
C LYS A 28 16.23 28.50 8.88
N HIS A 29 17.56 28.52 8.79
CA HIS A 29 18.33 29.71 8.47
C HIS A 29 17.95 30.24 7.08
N ARG A 30 17.84 29.36 6.08
CA ARG A 30 17.40 29.75 4.73
C ARG A 30 15.98 30.26 4.68
N ARG A 31 15.07 29.71 5.48
CA ARG A 31 13.70 30.26 5.57
C ARG A 31 13.69 31.68 6.15
N GLN A 32 14.62 32.01 7.05
CA GLN A 32 14.69 33.32 7.70
C GLN A 32 15.37 34.38 6.83
N GLU A 33 16.41 34.00 6.08
CA GLU A 33 17.24 34.95 5.33
C GLU A 33 17.01 34.92 3.81
N GLY A 34 16.54 33.79 3.28
CA GLY A 34 16.44 33.54 1.85
C GLY A 34 15.10 33.95 1.22
N SER A 35 15.13 34.19 -0.08
CA SER A 35 13.92 34.38 -0.88
C SER A 35 13.19 33.05 -1.13
N LEU A 36 11.94 33.11 -1.61
CA LEU A 36 11.20 31.92 -2.05
C LEU A 36 11.94 31.13 -3.14
N ARG A 37 12.70 31.81 -4.01
CA ARG A 37 13.49 31.18 -5.06
C ARG A 37 14.67 30.39 -4.48
N ASP A 38 15.29 30.89 -3.41
CA ASP A 38 16.36 30.17 -2.73
C ASP A 38 15.83 28.89 -2.08
N ILE A 39 14.66 28.97 -1.43
CA ILE A 39 13.97 27.79 -0.87
C ILE A 39 13.73 26.74 -1.97
N ILE A 40 13.18 27.14 -3.12
CA ILE A 40 12.93 26.24 -4.26
C ILE A 40 14.24 25.60 -4.76
N PHE A 41 15.28 26.41 -4.97
CA PHE A 41 16.58 25.93 -5.46
C PHE A 41 17.14 24.84 -4.54
N CYS A 42 17.07 25.05 -3.24
CA CYS A 42 17.64 24.14 -2.24
C CYS A 42 16.83 22.85 -2.09
N MET A 43 15.49 22.96 -2.07
CA MET A 43 14.63 21.78 -1.99
C MET A 43 14.78 20.87 -3.20
N ARG A 44 14.94 21.44 -4.40
CA ARG A 44 15.16 20.65 -5.62
C ARG A 44 16.49 19.90 -5.59
N ALA A 45 17.50 20.47 -4.94
CA ALA A 45 18.85 19.90 -4.92
C ALA A 45 18.99 18.74 -3.92
N ASP A 46 18.37 18.84 -2.74
CA ASP A 46 18.79 18.01 -1.60
C ASP A 46 17.63 17.44 -0.75
N LEU A 47 16.39 17.48 -1.25
CA LEU A 47 15.28 16.89 -0.51
C LEU A 47 15.22 15.36 -0.72
N VAL A 48 15.74 14.62 0.26
CA VAL A 48 15.76 13.15 0.27
C VAL A 48 14.86 12.60 1.37
N ARG A 49 14.06 11.57 1.05
CA ARG A 49 13.11 10.97 2.00
C ARG A 49 13.77 10.28 3.20
N ASN A 50 14.90 9.59 3.00
CA ASN A 50 15.58 8.83 4.06
C ASN A 50 16.88 9.52 4.50
N LEU A 51 16.82 10.83 4.77
CA LEU A 51 17.97 11.58 5.27
C LEU A 51 18.47 10.98 6.60
N GLY A 52 19.78 10.72 6.70
CA GLY A 52 20.38 10.18 7.90
C GLY A 52 19.78 8.84 8.37
N ASN A 53 19.18 8.06 7.47
CA ASN A 53 18.49 6.81 7.81
C ASN A 53 17.26 6.98 8.74
N MET A 54 16.61 8.15 8.72
CA MET A 54 15.45 8.45 9.58
C MET A 54 14.22 7.55 9.33
N CYS A 55 14.13 6.88 8.19
CA CYS A 55 13.08 5.90 7.87
C CYS A 55 13.43 4.46 8.30
N ASN A 56 14.49 4.25 9.08
CA ASN A 56 14.88 2.92 9.55
C ASN A 56 13.73 2.24 10.33
N PRO A 57 13.24 1.07 9.91
CA PRO A 57 12.15 0.38 10.61
C PRO A 57 12.45 0.06 12.09
N GLU A 58 13.71 -0.26 12.41
CA GLU A 58 14.11 -0.58 13.80
C GLU A 58 14.06 0.66 14.70
N LEU A 59 14.23 1.86 14.14
CA LEU A 59 14.07 3.11 14.89
C LEU A 59 12.64 3.27 15.40
N HIS A 60 11.65 2.91 14.57
CA HIS A 60 10.23 3.12 14.85
C HIS A 60 9.58 1.94 15.58
N LYS A 61 10.25 0.78 15.63
CA LYS A 61 9.73 -0.43 16.26
C LYS A 61 9.41 -0.20 17.74
N GLY A 62 8.15 -0.46 18.12
CA GLY A 62 7.68 -0.32 19.49
C GLY A 62 7.57 1.12 20.00
N ARG A 63 7.77 2.13 19.14
CA ARG A 63 7.63 3.55 19.50
C ARG A 63 6.26 4.07 19.11
N LEU A 64 5.64 4.81 20.02
CA LEU A 64 4.42 5.57 19.74
C LEU A 64 4.70 6.94 19.09
N HIS A 65 5.94 7.42 19.19
CA HIS A 65 6.35 8.73 18.73
C HIS A 65 7.65 8.67 17.94
N VAL A 66 7.73 9.51 16.92
CA VAL A 66 8.94 9.76 16.14
C VAL A 66 9.90 10.62 16.98
N PRO A 67 11.23 10.39 16.92
CA PRO A 67 12.21 11.27 17.55
C PRO A 67 11.98 12.75 17.21
N ARG A 68 12.15 13.64 18.20
CA ARG A 68 11.86 15.08 18.08
C ARG A 68 12.56 15.72 16.88
N GLN A 69 13.83 15.38 16.66
CA GLN A 69 14.66 15.93 15.57
C GLN A 69 14.09 15.58 14.19
N ILE A 70 13.67 14.33 13.99
CA ILE A 70 13.05 13.88 12.74
C ILE A 70 11.70 14.58 12.55
N LYS A 71 10.91 14.70 13.61
CA LYS A 71 9.63 15.42 13.55
C LYS A 71 9.83 16.88 13.14
N GLU A 72 10.75 17.59 13.80
CA GLU A 72 11.05 19.00 13.49
C GLU A 72 11.58 19.18 12.07
N TYR A 73 12.42 18.26 11.57
CA TYR A 73 12.84 18.24 10.17
C TYR A 73 11.66 18.09 9.19
N ILE A 74 10.77 17.12 9.42
CA ILE A 74 9.60 16.89 8.57
C ILE A 74 8.65 18.10 8.62
N ASP A 75 8.46 18.69 9.80
CA ASP A 75 7.61 19.86 10.01
C ASP A 75 8.18 21.09 9.30
N GLU A 76 9.50 21.29 9.32
CA GLU A 76 10.19 22.38 8.62
C GLU A 76 10.07 22.26 7.11
N VAL A 77 10.40 21.08 6.55
CA VAL A 77 10.22 20.78 5.12
C VAL A 77 8.78 21.02 4.68
N SER A 78 7.81 20.51 5.45
CA SER A 78 6.38 20.67 5.16
C SER A 78 5.95 22.14 5.20
N THR A 79 6.52 22.92 6.12
CA THR A 79 6.23 24.34 6.26
C THR A 79 6.72 25.12 5.06
N GLN A 80 7.96 24.91 4.64
CA GLN A 80 8.52 25.60 3.47
C GLN A 80 7.81 25.18 2.16
N LEU A 81 7.43 23.89 2.00
CA LEU A 81 6.58 23.47 0.87
C LEU A 81 5.24 24.20 0.86
N ARG A 82 4.60 24.36 2.04
CA ARG A 82 3.37 25.15 2.16
C ARG A 82 3.60 26.62 1.85
N MET A 83 4.73 27.21 2.23
CA MET A 83 5.06 28.60 1.90
C MET A 83 5.14 28.80 0.38
N VAL A 84 5.80 27.88 -0.34
CA VAL A 84 5.85 27.95 -1.82
C VAL A 84 4.44 27.80 -2.41
N CYS A 85 3.64 26.85 -1.94
CA CYS A 85 2.26 26.63 -2.41
C CYS A 85 1.35 27.86 -2.23
N HIS A 86 1.38 28.49 -1.05
CA HIS A 86 0.43 29.55 -0.67
C HIS A 86 1.00 30.96 -0.87
N SER A 87 2.20 31.09 -1.46
CA SER A 87 2.74 32.40 -1.78
C SER A 87 1.87 33.06 -2.85
N ASP A 88 1.30 34.23 -2.55
CA ASP A 88 0.59 35.06 -3.54
C ASP A 88 1.55 36.05 -4.24
N SER A 89 2.85 35.85 -4.09
CA SER A 89 3.88 36.71 -4.66
C SER A 89 3.89 36.65 -6.20
N GLU A 90 4.00 37.81 -6.84
CA GLU A 90 4.24 37.96 -8.28
C GLU A 90 5.59 37.37 -8.72
N GLU A 91 6.48 37.04 -7.79
CA GLU A 91 7.81 36.47 -8.07
C GLU A 91 7.79 35.06 -8.70
N LEU A 92 6.68 34.33 -8.55
CA LEU A 92 6.52 32.95 -8.98
C LEU A 92 5.17 32.72 -9.65
N ALA A 93 5.21 32.38 -10.93
CA ALA A 93 4.01 32.02 -11.68
C ALA A 93 3.37 30.72 -11.15
N LEU A 94 2.06 30.56 -11.36
CA LEU A 94 1.34 29.36 -10.92
C LEU A 94 1.90 28.09 -11.57
N GLU A 95 2.28 28.19 -12.84
CA GLU A 95 2.89 27.11 -13.63
C GLU A 95 4.22 26.67 -13.02
N GLU A 96 5.05 27.62 -12.57
CA GLU A 96 6.34 27.33 -11.93
C GLU A 96 6.15 26.63 -10.58
N LYS A 97 5.16 27.08 -9.78
CA LYS A 97 4.79 26.41 -8.51
C LYS A 97 4.33 24.98 -8.76
N HIS A 98 3.48 24.78 -9.78
CA HIS A 98 2.97 23.46 -10.12
C HIS A 98 4.10 22.53 -10.62
N ALA A 99 4.99 23.03 -11.48
CA ALA A 99 6.15 22.29 -11.96
C ALA A 99 7.08 21.89 -10.79
N PHE A 100 7.42 22.84 -9.92
CA PHE A 100 8.23 22.58 -8.72
C PHE A 100 7.60 21.50 -7.83
N MET A 101 6.30 21.59 -7.53
CA MET A 101 5.62 20.60 -6.68
C MET A 101 5.58 19.22 -7.34
N HIS A 102 5.33 19.17 -8.65
CA HIS A 102 5.29 17.92 -9.39
C HIS A 102 6.64 17.21 -9.40
N GLU A 103 7.70 17.96 -9.72
CA GLU A 103 9.07 17.46 -9.81
C GLU A 103 9.64 17.09 -8.45
N THR A 104 9.43 17.94 -7.42
CA THR A 104 9.85 17.65 -6.04
C THR A 104 9.18 16.38 -5.53
N ARG A 105 7.88 16.19 -5.79
CA ARG A 105 7.18 14.95 -5.46
C ARG A 105 7.75 13.75 -6.21
N HIS A 106 8.16 13.92 -7.46
CA HIS A 106 8.77 12.84 -8.24
C HIS A 106 10.16 12.46 -7.70
N ALA A 107 11.00 13.43 -7.35
CA ALA A 107 12.31 13.18 -6.74
C ALA A 107 12.18 12.57 -5.33
N PHE A 108 11.25 13.07 -4.52
CA PHE A 108 11.03 12.59 -3.14
C PHE A 108 10.37 11.21 -3.06
N GLY A 109 9.62 10.84 -4.11
CA GLY A 109 8.84 9.61 -4.19
C GLY A 109 7.58 9.61 -3.31
N ARG A 110 6.83 8.51 -3.38
CA ARG A 110 5.47 8.42 -2.83
C ARG A 110 5.35 7.35 -1.75
N THR A 111 4.33 7.52 -0.91
CA THR A 111 3.91 6.53 0.09
C THR A 111 2.76 5.68 -0.46
N ALA A 112 2.79 4.37 -0.22
CA ALA A 112 1.65 3.48 -0.46
C ALA A 112 1.23 2.73 0.81
N LEU A 113 -0.07 2.46 0.95
CA LEU A 113 -0.62 1.56 1.97
C LEU A 113 -0.85 0.17 1.36
N LEU A 114 -0.27 -0.84 1.98
CA LEU A 114 -0.35 -2.23 1.57
C LEU A 114 -1.10 -3.04 2.63
N LEU A 115 -2.20 -3.68 2.25
CA LEU A 115 -3.02 -4.51 3.14
C LEU A 115 -2.86 -5.98 2.72
N SER A 116 -2.18 -6.76 3.55
CA SER A 116 -1.86 -8.16 3.25
C SER A 116 -3.08 -9.08 3.36
N GLY A 117 -2.98 -10.28 2.80
CA GLY A 117 -3.87 -11.38 3.14
C GLY A 117 -3.74 -11.78 4.63
N GLY A 118 -4.72 -12.52 5.16
CA GLY A 118 -4.70 -12.94 6.58
C GLY A 118 -5.93 -13.68 7.11
N ALA A 119 -6.83 -14.13 6.24
CA ALA A 119 -8.11 -14.75 6.63
C ALA A 119 -8.82 -13.93 7.73
N SER A 120 -9.22 -14.56 8.85
CA SER A 120 -9.99 -13.94 9.94
C SER A 120 -9.31 -12.74 10.65
N LEU A 121 -8.01 -12.52 10.43
CA LEU A 121 -7.30 -11.36 11.00
C LEU A 121 -7.46 -10.09 10.15
N GLY A 122 -8.20 -10.14 9.05
CA GLY A 122 -8.47 -8.97 8.21
C GLY A 122 -9.21 -7.82 8.91
N ALA A 123 -9.82 -8.08 10.07
CA ALA A 123 -10.44 -7.03 10.90
C ALA A 123 -9.43 -5.96 11.37
N PHE A 124 -8.14 -6.31 11.51
CA PHE A 124 -7.10 -5.35 11.86
C PHE A 124 -6.93 -4.24 10.81
N HIS A 125 -7.14 -4.56 9.53
CA HIS A 125 -7.06 -3.58 8.45
C HIS A 125 -8.10 -2.49 8.61
N VAL A 126 -9.26 -2.81 9.17
CA VAL A 126 -10.33 -1.83 9.39
C VAL A 126 -9.88 -0.77 10.39
N GLY A 127 -9.24 -1.17 11.50
CA GLY A 127 -8.69 -0.24 12.47
C GLY A 127 -7.61 0.67 11.87
N VAL A 128 -6.68 0.09 11.11
CA VAL A 128 -5.62 0.84 10.43
C VAL A 128 -6.20 1.86 9.45
N VAL A 129 -7.11 1.44 8.58
CA VAL A 129 -7.74 2.33 7.59
C VAL A 129 -8.58 3.40 8.28
N LYS A 130 -9.37 3.04 9.29
CA LYS A 130 -10.18 3.98 10.07
C LYS A 130 -9.31 5.10 10.65
N THR A 131 -8.23 4.76 11.34
CA THR A 131 -7.31 5.75 11.92
C THR A 131 -6.69 6.65 10.84
N LEU A 132 -6.28 6.08 9.70
CA LEU A 132 -5.73 6.88 8.59
C LEU A 132 -6.76 7.83 7.98
N VAL A 133 -8.03 7.43 7.91
CA VAL A 133 -9.13 8.27 7.41
C VAL A 133 -9.46 9.39 8.40
N GLU A 134 -9.64 9.06 9.70
CA GLU A 134 -9.95 10.03 10.76
C GLU A 134 -8.89 11.14 10.86
N HIS A 135 -7.62 10.78 10.70
CA HIS A 135 -6.52 11.74 10.74
C HIS A 135 -6.17 12.37 9.37
N LYS A 136 -6.93 12.06 8.30
CA LYS A 136 -6.66 12.55 6.93
C LYS A 136 -5.27 12.21 6.40
N LEU A 137 -4.74 11.04 6.78
CA LEU A 137 -3.40 10.54 6.43
C LEU A 137 -3.42 9.41 5.39
N MET A 138 -4.58 9.13 4.80
CA MET A 138 -4.75 8.04 3.86
C MET A 138 -3.89 8.22 2.59
N PRO A 139 -2.95 7.31 2.27
CA PRO A 139 -2.15 7.40 1.06
C PRO A 139 -3.00 7.31 -0.20
N ARG A 140 -2.61 8.04 -1.25
CA ARG A 140 -3.28 7.97 -2.56
C ARG A 140 -3.09 6.64 -3.27
N ILE A 141 -2.04 5.89 -2.94
CA ILE A 141 -1.74 4.59 -3.54
C ILE A 141 -2.03 3.53 -2.49
N ILE A 142 -2.95 2.63 -2.81
CA ILE A 142 -3.35 1.54 -1.95
C ILE A 142 -3.29 0.24 -2.72
N SER A 143 -2.80 -0.82 -2.08
CA SER A 143 -2.75 -2.14 -2.68
C SER A 143 -3.16 -3.19 -1.68
N GLY A 144 -3.98 -4.14 -2.11
CA GLY A 144 -4.47 -5.20 -1.25
C GLY A 144 -4.43 -6.56 -1.92
N SER A 145 -4.30 -7.59 -1.09
CA SER A 145 -4.39 -9.00 -1.46
C SER A 145 -5.45 -9.68 -0.59
N SER A 146 -6.26 -10.57 -1.17
CA SER A 146 -7.28 -11.32 -0.44
C SER A 146 -8.21 -10.38 0.36
N VAL A 147 -8.40 -10.58 1.66
CA VAL A 147 -9.17 -9.67 2.53
C VAL A 147 -8.69 -8.21 2.50
N GLY A 148 -7.39 -7.98 2.32
CA GLY A 148 -6.84 -6.63 2.16
C GLY A 148 -7.35 -5.95 0.89
N SER A 149 -7.59 -6.71 -0.19
CA SER A 149 -8.14 -6.19 -1.45
C SER A 149 -9.60 -5.74 -1.31
N ILE A 150 -10.40 -6.42 -0.47
CA ILE A 150 -11.77 -5.99 -0.13
C ILE A 150 -11.71 -4.60 0.53
N MET A 151 -10.84 -4.44 1.52
CA MET A 151 -10.75 -3.17 2.25
C MET A 151 -10.19 -2.04 1.37
N CYS A 152 -9.18 -2.33 0.55
CA CYS A 152 -8.69 -1.37 -0.45
C CYS A 152 -9.78 -1.00 -1.48
N SER A 153 -10.63 -1.94 -1.91
CA SER A 153 -11.69 -1.64 -2.87
C SER A 153 -12.69 -0.62 -2.30
N ILE A 154 -13.11 -0.78 -1.04
CA ILE A 154 -14.03 0.15 -0.38
C ILE A 154 -13.45 1.57 -0.31
N VAL A 155 -12.16 1.68 0.01
CA VAL A 155 -11.44 2.96 0.07
C VAL A 155 -11.29 3.59 -1.32
N ALA A 156 -11.06 2.77 -2.36
CA ALA A 156 -10.89 3.25 -3.73
C ALA A 156 -12.19 3.66 -4.41
N THR A 157 -13.33 3.08 -4.04
CA THR A 157 -14.61 3.31 -4.71
C THR A 157 -15.54 4.31 -4.03
N ARG A 158 -15.05 5.06 -3.03
CA ARG A 158 -15.82 6.06 -2.28
C ARG A 158 -15.14 7.42 -2.33
N SER A 159 -15.88 8.49 -2.50
CA SER A 159 -15.38 9.85 -2.31
C SER A 159 -14.88 10.06 -0.87
N TRP A 160 -14.16 11.17 -0.62
CA TRP A 160 -13.67 11.46 0.74
C TRP A 160 -14.81 11.57 1.77
N PRO A 161 -15.92 12.30 1.51
CA PRO A 161 -17.04 12.38 2.46
C PRO A 161 -17.73 11.03 2.71
N GLU A 162 -17.95 10.22 1.67
CA GLU A 162 -18.54 8.89 1.81
C GLU A 162 -17.65 7.96 2.63
N LEU A 163 -16.33 8.07 2.46
CA LEU A 163 -15.37 7.28 3.23
C LEU A 163 -15.37 7.68 4.71
N GLN A 164 -15.48 8.96 5.02
CA GLN A 164 -15.59 9.44 6.40
C GLN A 164 -16.89 8.95 7.05
N SER A 165 -18.05 9.15 6.41
CA SER A 165 -19.34 8.67 6.93
C SER A 165 -19.32 7.15 7.16
N PHE A 166 -18.72 6.37 6.25
CA PHE A 166 -18.59 4.92 6.42
C PHE A 166 -17.87 4.51 7.72
N PHE A 167 -16.89 5.29 8.19
CA PHE A 167 -16.12 5.00 9.41
C PHE A 167 -16.61 5.72 10.67
N GLU A 168 -17.33 6.83 10.51
CA GLU A 168 -17.96 7.60 11.59
C GLU A 168 -19.27 6.96 12.06
N ASP A 169 -20.07 6.45 11.12
CA ASP A 169 -21.34 5.79 11.43
C ASP A 169 -21.07 4.42 12.06
N SER A 170 -21.23 4.37 13.39
CA SER A 170 -21.05 3.15 14.19
C SER A 170 -21.94 2.02 13.67
N LEU A 171 -23.13 2.31 13.15
CA LEU A 171 -24.02 1.31 12.56
C LEU A 171 -23.52 0.75 11.23
N HIS A 172 -23.02 1.60 10.32
CA HIS A 172 -22.48 1.13 9.03
C HIS A 172 -21.19 0.36 9.23
N SER A 173 -20.32 0.84 10.12
CA SER A 173 -19.12 0.12 10.50
C SER A 173 -19.47 -1.20 11.19
N LEU A 174 -20.42 -1.25 12.13
CA LEU A 174 -20.87 -2.50 12.78
C LEU A 174 -21.51 -3.48 11.80
N GLN A 175 -22.38 -3.02 10.89
CA GLN A 175 -22.94 -3.85 9.83
C GLN A 175 -21.84 -4.36 8.90
N PHE A 176 -20.86 -3.51 8.57
CA PHE A 176 -19.70 -3.93 7.80
C PHE A 176 -18.83 -4.93 8.58
N PHE A 177 -18.63 -4.75 9.89
CA PHE A 177 -17.92 -5.71 10.74
C PHE A 177 -18.67 -7.04 10.85
N ASP A 178 -20.00 -7.01 10.91
CA ASP A 178 -20.86 -8.20 10.93
C ASP A 178 -20.85 -8.90 9.56
N GLN A 179 -20.95 -8.15 8.46
CA GLN A 179 -20.77 -8.66 7.10
C GLN A 179 -19.37 -9.22 6.88
N MET A 180 -18.33 -8.53 7.35
CA MET A 180 -16.95 -9.03 7.35
C MET A 180 -16.84 -10.27 8.23
N GLY A 181 -17.49 -10.32 9.39
CA GLY A 181 -17.67 -11.50 10.22
C GLY A 181 -18.32 -12.66 9.47
N GLY A 182 -19.31 -12.35 8.63
CA GLY A 182 -19.94 -13.27 7.67
C GLY A 182 -18.95 -13.75 6.62
N ILE A 183 -18.19 -12.86 5.98
CA ILE A 183 -17.12 -13.21 5.03
C ILE A 183 -16.03 -14.03 5.72
N PHE A 184 -15.66 -13.71 6.96
CA PHE A 184 -14.69 -14.47 7.75
C PHE A 184 -15.26 -15.83 8.14
N THR A 185 -16.56 -15.92 8.42
CA THR A 185 -17.26 -17.18 8.69
C THR A 185 -17.38 -18.01 7.43
N ILE A 186 -17.60 -17.40 6.27
CA ILE A 186 -17.56 -18.02 4.94
C ILE A 186 -16.15 -18.57 4.68
N VAL A 187 -15.12 -17.73 4.77
CA VAL A 187 -13.70 -18.13 4.62
C VAL A 187 -13.32 -19.25 5.61
N LYS A 188 -13.77 -19.17 6.88
CA LYS A 188 -13.52 -20.17 7.93
C LYS A 188 -14.36 -21.46 7.79
N ARG A 189 -15.60 -21.36 7.33
CA ARG A 189 -16.46 -22.53 7.05
C ARG A 189 -15.97 -23.26 5.82
N VAL A 190 -15.47 -22.54 4.80
CA VAL A 190 -14.85 -23.12 3.60
C VAL A 190 -13.54 -23.82 3.89
N THR A 191 -12.73 -23.34 4.85
CA THR A 191 -11.57 -24.10 5.34
C THR A 191 -11.95 -25.44 5.99
N THR A 192 -13.24 -25.66 6.27
CA THR A 192 -13.76 -26.87 6.94
C THR A 192 -14.70 -27.69 6.04
N PHE A 193 -15.45 -27.06 5.14
CA PHE A 193 -16.44 -27.66 4.23
C PHE A 193 -16.44 -26.89 2.91
N GLY A 194 -15.96 -27.49 1.81
CA GLY A 194 -15.82 -26.82 0.51
C GLY A 194 -17.14 -26.25 -0.02
N ALA A 195 -17.13 -25.07 -0.66
CA ALA A 195 -18.37 -24.45 -1.11
C ALA A 195 -18.26 -23.54 -2.35
N VAL A 196 -18.88 -23.98 -3.45
CA VAL A 196 -19.11 -23.19 -4.67
C VAL A 196 -20.24 -22.16 -4.49
N HIS A 197 -21.18 -22.40 -3.56
CA HIS A 197 -22.30 -21.49 -3.29
C HIS A 197 -21.83 -20.16 -2.67
N GLU A 198 -20.75 -20.21 -1.90
CA GLU A 198 -20.25 -19.10 -1.10
C GLU A 198 -19.55 -18.01 -1.92
N ILE A 199 -18.91 -18.38 -3.03
CA ILE A 199 -18.25 -17.38 -3.90
C ILE A 199 -19.26 -16.49 -4.64
N ARG A 200 -20.43 -17.02 -4.99
CA ARG A 200 -21.50 -16.23 -5.63
C ARG A 200 -22.05 -15.18 -4.67
N GLN A 201 -22.22 -15.53 -3.40
CA GLN A 201 -22.65 -14.58 -2.37
C GLN A 201 -21.61 -13.48 -2.15
N LEU A 202 -20.33 -13.84 -2.12
CA LEU A 202 -19.22 -12.88 -2.09
C LEU A 202 -19.25 -11.94 -3.30
N GLN A 203 -19.45 -12.47 -4.51
CA GLN A 203 -19.56 -11.65 -5.73
C GLN A 203 -20.74 -10.67 -5.65
N ILE A 204 -21.93 -11.11 -5.23
CA ILE A 204 -23.11 -10.23 -5.08
C ILE A 204 -22.80 -9.10 -4.12
N MET A 205 -22.26 -9.41 -2.94
CA MET A 205 -21.89 -8.41 -1.94
C MET A 205 -20.83 -7.44 -2.48
N LEU A 206 -19.78 -7.92 -3.14
CA LEU A 206 -18.73 -7.07 -3.71
C LEU A 206 -19.25 -6.17 -4.83
N ARG A 207 -20.21 -6.64 -5.65
CA ARG A 207 -20.88 -5.83 -6.67
C ARG A 207 -21.62 -4.64 -6.04
N HIS A 208 -22.32 -4.87 -4.94
CA HIS A 208 -22.98 -3.79 -4.19
C HIS A 208 -21.97 -2.86 -3.51
N LEU A 209 -20.89 -3.39 -2.91
CA LEU A 209 -19.89 -2.59 -2.21
C LEU A 209 -19.06 -1.67 -3.12
N THR A 210 -18.85 -2.09 -4.36
CA THR A 210 -18.02 -1.40 -5.37
C THR A 210 -18.82 -0.75 -6.49
N SER A 211 -20.16 -0.85 -6.45
CA SER A 211 -21.07 -0.31 -7.48
C SER A 211 -20.70 -0.71 -8.92
N ASN A 212 -20.18 -1.92 -9.12
CA ASN A 212 -19.67 -2.41 -10.42
C ASN A 212 -18.63 -1.49 -11.09
N LEU A 213 -17.88 -0.69 -10.33
CA LEU A 213 -16.86 0.19 -10.87
C LEU A 213 -15.66 -0.59 -11.42
N THR A 214 -15.08 -0.06 -12.48
CA THR A 214 -13.78 -0.47 -13.00
C THR A 214 -12.64 0.26 -12.30
N PHE A 215 -11.41 -0.21 -12.49
CA PHE A 215 -10.23 0.48 -11.94
C PHE A 215 -10.10 1.92 -12.46
N GLN A 216 -10.39 2.15 -13.74
CA GLN A 216 -10.35 3.49 -14.34
C GLN A 216 -11.44 4.39 -13.75
N GLU A 217 -12.70 3.93 -13.71
CA GLU A 217 -13.81 4.72 -13.16
C GLU A 217 -13.59 5.09 -11.68
N ALA A 218 -13.08 4.16 -10.87
CA ALA A 218 -12.77 4.44 -9.47
C ALA A 218 -11.61 5.44 -9.32
N TYR A 219 -10.60 5.38 -10.19
CA TYR A 219 -9.50 6.33 -10.21
C TYR A 219 -9.97 7.73 -10.64
N ASP A 220 -10.79 7.84 -11.68
CA ASP A 220 -11.30 9.12 -12.17
C ASP A 220 -12.20 9.80 -11.14
N MET A 221 -13.00 9.02 -10.40
CA MET A 221 -13.86 9.53 -9.34
C MET A 221 -13.10 9.98 -8.09
N THR A 222 -12.05 9.26 -7.68
CA THR A 222 -11.44 9.46 -6.34
C THR A 222 -10.00 9.98 -6.37
N GLY A 223 -9.31 9.87 -7.51
CA GLY A 223 -7.87 10.10 -7.65
C GLY A 223 -7.00 9.11 -6.88
N ARG A 224 -7.58 8.02 -6.34
CA ARG A 224 -6.84 6.97 -5.60
C ARG A 224 -6.47 5.83 -6.51
N VAL A 225 -5.20 5.44 -6.45
CA VAL A 225 -4.65 4.31 -7.20
C VAL A 225 -4.92 3.03 -6.40
N LEU A 226 -5.76 2.15 -6.95
CA LEU A 226 -6.03 0.82 -6.41
C LEU A 226 -5.17 -0.24 -7.10
N GLY A 227 -4.41 -1.00 -6.31
CA GLY A 227 -3.69 -2.20 -6.72
C GLY A 227 -4.33 -3.46 -6.14
N ILE A 228 -4.61 -4.45 -6.97
CA ILE A 228 -5.06 -5.78 -6.52
C ILE A 228 -4.14 -6.85 -7.13
N THR A 229 -3.62 -7.74 -6.30
CA THR A 229 -2.79 -8.85 -6.75
C THR A 229 -3.62 -10.09 -7.08
N VAL A 230 -3.29 -10.72 -8.21
CA VAL A 230 -3.86 -12.00 -8.64
C VAL A 230 -2.77 -12.89 -9.21
N CYS A 231 -2.88 -14.20 -8.98
CA CYS A 231 -2.01 -15.21 -9.56
C CYS A 231 -2.77 -16.08 -10.56
N SER A 232 -2.08 -16.57 -11.57
CA SER A 232 -2.63 -17.61 -12.44
C SER A 232 -2.45 -18.98 -11.79
N PRO A 233 -3.36 -19.94 -12.02
CA PRO A 233 -3.12 -21.35 -11.67
C PRO A 233 -2.04 -22.00 -12.55
N ARG A 234 -1.60 -21.35 -13.64
CA ARG A 234 -0.56 -21.86 -14.55
C ARG A 234 0.83 -21.60 -13.97
N LYS A 235 1.68 -22.64 -13.90
CA LYS A 235 3.02 -22.61 -13.26
C LYS A 235 3.99 -21.55 -13.77
N HIS A 236 3.90 -21.17 -15.04
CA HIS A 236 4.85 -20.25 -15.68
C HIS A 236 4.29 -18.85 -15.91
N GLU A 237 3.09 -18.57 -15.41
CA GLU A 237 2.46 -17.27 -15.59
C GLU A 237 2.68 -16.41 -14.32
N PRO A 238 3.35 -15.25 -14.45
CA PRO A 238 3.69 -14.45 -13.28
C PRO A 238 2.46 -13.80 -12.65
N PRO A 239 2.51 -13.51 -11.34
CA PRO A 239 1.51 -12.71 -10.65
C PRO A 239 1.34 -11.34 -11.30
N ARG A 240 0.11 -10.83 -11.28
CA ARG A 240 -0.24 -9.51 -11.81
C ARG A 240 -0.74 -8.59 -10.71
N CYS A 241 -0.29 -7.34 -10.77
CA CYS A 241 -0.89 -6.23 -10.03
C CYS A 241 -1.86 -5.50 -10.96
N LEU A 242 -3.15 -5.75 -10.78
CA LEU A 242 -4.23 -5.08 -11.51
C LEU A 242 -4.43 -3.67 -10.93
N ASN A 243 -4.46 -2.67 -11.81
CA ASN A 243 -4.70 -1.27 -11.45
C ASN A 243 -5.23 -0.50 -12.68
N TYR A 244 -5.46 0.80 -12.54
CA TYR A 244 -5.99 1.64 -13.63
C TYR A 244 -5.06 1.75 -14.85
N LEU A 245 -3.74 1.58 -14.70
CA LEU A 245 -2.80 1.57 -15.82
C LEU A 245 -2.72 0.21 -16.52
N THR A 246 -2.68 -0.88 -15.73
CA THR A 246 -2.45 -2.23 -16.25
C THR A 246 -3.73 -2.96 -16.65
N SER A 247 -4.88 -2.56 -16.10
CA SER A 247 -6.17 -3.22 -16.28
C SER A 247 -7.35 -2.23 -16.08
N PRO A 248 -7.39 -1.11 -16.81
CA PRO A 248 -8.35 -0.02 -16.61
C PRO A 248 -9.81 -0.47 -16.64
N HIS A 249 -10.16 -1.39 -17.53
CA HIS A 249 -11.53 -1.80 -17.81
C HIS A 249 -12.03 -2.94 -16.93
N VAL A 250 -11.16 -3.55 -16.11
CA VAL A 250 -11.54 -4.65 -15.23
C VAL A 250 -12.45 -4.14 -14.11
N VAL A 251 -13.58 -4.80 -13.87
CA VAL A 251 -14.49 -4.46 -12.77
C VAL A 251 -13.91 -4.95 -11.45
N ILE A 252 -13.84 -4.05 -10.47
CA ILE A 252 -13.10 -4.24 -9.22
C ILE A 252 -13.61 -5.46 -8.45
N TRP A 253 -14.92 -5.68 -8.37
CA TRP A 253 -15.48 -6.84 -7.67
C TRP A 253 -14.91 -8.17 -8.21
N SER A 254 -14.66 -8.29 -9.53
CA SER A 254 -14.14 -9.52 -10.13
C SER A 254 -12.67 -9.74 -9.77
N ALA A 255 -11.88 -8.65 -9.76
CA ALA A 255 -10.49 -8.67 -9.32
C ALA A 255 -10.36 -9.04 -7.83
N VAL A 256 -11.20 -8.44 -6.98
CA VAL A 256 -11.26 -8.77 -5.55
C VAL A 256 -11.68 -10.23 -5.34
N THR A 257 -12.71 -10.71 -6.05
CA THR A 257 -13.16 -12.11 -5.94
C THR A 257 -12.03 -13.08 -6.36
N ALA A 258 -11.32 -12.79 -7.45
CA ALA A 258 -10.17 -13.58 -7.87
C ALA A 258 -9.03 -13.53 -6.85
N SER A 259 -8.76 -12.36 -6.28
CA SER A 259 -7.74 -12.18 -5.22
C SER A 259 -8.11 -12.91 -3.93
N CYS A 260 -9.40 -13.12 -3.64
CA CYS A 260 -9.88 -13.92 -2.50
C CYS A 260 -9.99 -15.43 -2.80
N ALA A 261 -9.80 -15.86 -4.05
CA ALA A 261 -9.97 -17.25 -4.44
C ALA A 261 -8.76 -18.10 -4.04
N PHE A 262 -8.68 -18.42 -2.75
CA PHE A 262 -7.54 -19.14 -2.18
C PHE A 262 -7.42 -20.59 -2.71
N PRO A 263 -6.22 -21.03 -3.16
CA PRO A 263 -6.02 -22.39 -3.68
C PRO A 263 -6.52 -23.48 -2.72
N GLY A 264 -7.38 -24.36 -3.22
CA GLY A 264 -7.95 -25.47 -2.43
C GLY A 264 -9.19 -25.11 -1.61
N LEU A 265 -9.50 -23.82 -1.45
CA LEU A 265 -10.72 -23.33 -0.79
C LEU A 265 -11.76 -22.86 -1.80
N PHE A 266 -11.33 -22.09 -2.78
CA PHE A 266 -12.19 -21.54 -3.82
C PHE A 266 -11.65 -21.90 -5.21
N GLU A 267 -12.56 -22.08 -6.17
CA GLU A 267 -12.17 -22.22 -7.56
C GLU A 267 -11.56 -20.91 -8.09
N ALA A 268 -10.57 -21.03 -8.97
CA ALA A 268 -10.03 -19.88 -9.69
C ALA A 268 -11.15 -19.17 -10.46
N GLN A 269 -11.17 -17.84 -10.38
CA GLN A 269 -12.22 -16.96 -10.89
C GLN A 269 -11.80 -16.29 -12.19
N GLU A 270 -12.78 -15.99 -13.04
CA GLU A 270 -12.56 -15.20 -14.24
C GLU A 270 -12.57 -13.69 -13.90
N LEU A 271 -11.71 -12.92 -14.57
CA LEU A 271 -11.76 -11.46 -14.50
C LEU A 271 -12.82 -10.95 -15.48
N MET A 272 -13.63 -10.02 -15.02
CA MET A 272 -14.67 -9.37 -15.82
C MET A 272 -14.24 -7.94 -16.13
N ALA A 273 -14.71 -7.39 -17.24
CA ALA A 273 -14.45 -6.03 -17.67
C ALA A 273 -15.70 -5.38 -18.24
N LYS A 274 -15.74 -4.04 -18.27
CA LYS A 274 -16.74 -3.31 -19.03
C LYS A 274 -16.25 -3.13 -20.46
N ASP A 275 -17.10 -3.45 -21.43
CA ASP A 275 -16.85 -3.14 -22.83
C ASP A 275 -17.18 -1.67 -23.15
N ARG A 276 -17.13 -1.31 -24.44
CA ARG A 276 -17.43 0.05 -24.90
C ARG A 276 -18.89 0.46 -24.70
N SER A 277 -19.81 -0.50 -24.61
CA SER A 277 -21.22 -0.25 -24.30
C SER A 277 -21.49 -0.15 -22.80
N GLY A 278 -20.50 -0.46 -21.96
CA GLY A 278 -20.64 -0.50 -20.51
C GLY A 278 -21.14 -1.84 -19.97
N GLU A 279 -21.33 -2.83 -20.84
CA GLU A 279 -21.77 -4.17 -20.46
C GLU A 279 -20.62 -4.97 -19.86
N ILE A 280 -20.94 -5.82 -18.87
CA ILE A 280 -19.95 -6.63 -18.17
C ILE A 280 -19.68 -7.92 -18.95
N VAL A 281 -18.47 -8.04 -19.48
CA VAL A 281 -18.00 -9.16 -20.30
C VAL A 281 -16.73 -9.80 -19.72
N PRO A 282 -16.39 -11.05 -20.10
CA PRO A 282 -15.08 -11.64 -19.84
C PRO A 282 -13.91 -10.73 -20.26
N TYR A 283 -12.94 -10.50 -19.37
CA TYR A 283 -11.76 -9.69 -19.69
C TYR A 283 -10.80 -10.39 -20.66
N HIS A 284 -10.76 -11.72 -20.61
CA HIS A 284 -9.97 -12.55 -21.52
C HIS A 284 -10.90 -13.53 -22.23
N PRO A 285 -11.62 -13.08 -23.27
CA PRO A 285 -12.49 -13.97 -24.01
C PRO A 285 -11.67 -15.11 -24.63
N PRO A 286 -12.22 -16.34 -24.69
CA PRO A 286 -11.55 -17.46 -25.33
C PRO A 286 -11.26 -17.14 -26.80
N PHE A 287 -10.02 -17.35 -27.23
CA PHE A 287 -9.60 -17.12 -28.61
C PHE A 287 -9.98 -18.38 -29.41
N ASN A 288 -11.07 -18.33 -30.17
CA ASN A 288 -11.52 -19.45 -31.01
C ASN A 288 -10.81 -19.38 -32.38
N LEU A 289 -9.71 -20.11 -32.55
CA LEU A 289 -9.10 -20.35 -33.86
C LEU A 289 -9.65 -21.67 -34.42
N GLY A 290 -10.79 -21.58 -35.11
CA GLY A 290 -11.34 -22.68 -35.91
C GLY A 290 -11.93 -23.88 -35.15
N PRO A 291 -12.59 -24.81 -35.85
CA PRO A 291 -13.36 -25.89 -35.23
C PRO A 291 -12.51 -27.06 -34.69
N GLU A 292 -11.18 -27.09 -34.89
CA GLU A 292 -10.37 -28.29 -34.63
C GLU A 292 -9.30 -28.16 -33.52
N GLU A 293 -9.09 -26.97 -32.94
CA GLU A 293 -8.18 -26.82 -31.80
C GLU A 293 -8.97 -26.72 -30.49
N GLY A 294 -8.82 -27.75 -29.66
CA GLY A 294 -9.61 -27.97 -28.44
C GLY A 294 -9.76 -26.74 -27.54
N SER A 295 -10.99 -26.49 -27.10
CA SER A 295 -11.44 -25.55 -26.07
C SER A 295 -10.38 -24.54 -25.60
N SER A 296 -10.39 -23.32 -26.15
CA SER A 296 -9.65 -22.20 -25.56
C SER A 296 -10.08 -22.03 -24.09
N GLN A 297 -9.26 -22.53 -23.16
CA GLN A 297 -9.63 -22.58 -21.74
C GLN A 297 -9.73 -21.14 -21.21
N VAL A 298 -10.89 -20.81 -20.65
CA VAL A 298 -11.15 -19.54 -19.95
C VAL A 298 -10.02 -19.26 -18.97
N ARG A 299 -9.39 -18.08 -19.10
CA ARG A 299 -8.27 -17.70 -18.24
C ARG A 299 -8.80 -17.32 -16.86
N ARG A 300 -8.45 -18.14 -15.87
CA ARG A 300 -8.87 -17.96 -14.48
C ARG A 300 -7.69 -17.52 -13.61
N TRP A 301 -8.02 -16.88 -12.51
CA TRP A 301 -7.11 -16.24 -11.56
C TRP A 301 -7.46 -16.63 -10.13
N ARG A 302 -6.48 -16.63 -9.25
CA ARG A 302 -6.60 -17.06 -7.86
C ARG A 302 -5.79 -16.15 -6.93
N ASP A 303 -5.99 -16.34 -5.64
CA ASP A 303 -5.27 -15.63 -4.58
C ASP A 303 -3.76 -15.91 -4.71
N GLY A 304 -2.98 -14.83 -4.67
CA GLY A 304 -1.53 -14.85 -4.79
C GLY A 304 -0.77 -14.76 -3.47
N SER A 305 -1.44 -14.71 -2.32
CA SER A 305 -0.82 -14.48 -1.00
C SER A 305 0.28 -15.48 -0.63
N LEU A 306 0.22 -16.71 -1.15
CA LEU A 306 1.27 -17.71 -0.96
C LEU A 306 2.50 -17.50 -1.86
N GLU A 307 2.33 -16.85 -3.01
CA GLU A 307 3.37 -16.65 -4.03
C GLU A 307 3.97 -15.23 -3.96
N ILE A 308 3.11 -14.20 -4.04
CA ILE A 308 3.43 -12.78 -3.86
C ILE A 308 2.24 -12.08 -3.18
N ASP A 309 2.32 -11.90 -1.86
CA ASP A 309 1.26 -11.23 -1.08
C ASP A 309 1.13 -9.74 -1.43
N LEU A 310 2.25 -9.03 -1.61
CA LEU A 310 2.26 -7.58 -1.82
C LEU A 310 3.20 -7.15 -2.96
N PRO A 311 2.71 -6.39 -3.97
CA PRO A 311 3.44 -6.12 -5.22
C PRO A 311 4.37 -4.90 -5.09
N MET A 312 5.29 -4.92 -4.12
CA MET A 312 6.13 -3.75 -3.81
C MET A 312 6.97 -3.27 -5.00
N MET A 313 7.52 -4.19 -5.80
CA MET A 313 8.35 -3.85 -6.97
C MET A 313 7.53 -3.20 -8.08
N GLN A 314 6.36 -3.75 -8.41
CA GLN A 314 5.48 -3.15 -9.41
C GLN A 314 4.98 -1.77 -8.98
N LEU A 315 4.72 -1.56 -7.69
CA LEU A 315 4.33 -0.25 -7.16
C LEU A 315 5.49 0.77 -7.19
N LYS A 316 6.75 0.33 -6.97
CA LYS A 316 7.94 1.16 -7.18
C LYS A 316 8.01 1.65 -8.61
N GLU A 317 7.88 0.73 -9.56
CA GLU A 317 8.06 1.00 -10.99
C GLU A 317 6.92 1.85 -11.57
N LEU A 318 5.67 1.47 -11.33
CA LEU A 318 4.52 2.13 -11.97
C LEU A 318 4.17 3.47 -11.32
N PHE A 319 4.38 3.59 -10.01
CA PHE A 319 3.86 4.73 -9.24
C PHE A 319 4.93 5.47 -8.44
N ASN A 320 6.22 5.16 -8.64
CA ASN A 320 7.33 5.81 -7.94
C ASN A 320 7.16 5.80 -6.40
N VAL A 321 6.79 4.63 -5.88
CA VAL A 321 6.62 4.42 -4.44
C VAL A 321 7.95 4.02 -3.83
N ASN A 322 8.44 4.76 -2.84
CA ASN A 322 9.66 4.42 -2.11
C ASN A 322 9.45 4.27 -0.60
N HIS A 323 8.20 4.41 -0.13
CA HIS A 323 7.82 4.22 1.26
C HIS A 323 6.53 3.42 1.36
N PHE A 324 6.53 2.39 2.21
CA PHE A 324 5.43 1.44 2.33
C PHE A 324 4.94 1.40 3.76
N ILE A 325 3.65 1.64 3.95
CA ILE A 325 2.94 1.31 5.18
C ILE A 325 2.31 -0.06 4.95
N VAL A 326 2.69 -1.06 5.72
CA VAL A 326 2.20 -2.44 5.56
C VAL A 326 1.39 -2.83 6.78
N SER A 327 0.11 -3.14 6.58
CA SER A 327 -0.69 -3.84 7.57
C SER A 327 -0.60 -5.33 7.26
N GLN A 328 0.03 -6.10 8.15
CA GLN A 328 0.26 -7.51 7.92
C GLN A 328 -0.59 -8.38 8.85
N ALA A 329 -1.53 -9.11 8.25
CA ALA A 329 -2.50 -9.95 8.95
C ALA A 329 -2.19 -11.47 8.82
N ASN A 330 -1.14 -11.86 8.09
CA ASN A 330 -0.81 -13.26 7.84
C ASN A 330 -0.11 -13.94 9.05
N PRO A 331 -0.74 -14.91 9.74
CA PRO A 331 -0.16 -15.53 10.94
C PRO A 331 1.07 -16.39 10.65
N HIS A 332 1.17 -16.97 9.44
CA HIS A 332 2.30 -17.82 9.02
C HIS A 332 3.56 -17.03 8.67
N ILE A 333 3.46 -15.70 8.50
CA ILE A 333 4.63 -14.84 8.31
C ILE A 333 5.18 -14.36 9.67
N ALA A 334 4.43 -14.51 10.77
CA ALA A 334 4.93 -14.15 12.11
C ALA A 334 6.21 -14.94 12.51
N PRO A 335 6.34 -16.25 12.26
CA PRO A 335 7.60 -16.98 12.46
C PRO A 335 8.73 -16.51 11.52
N LEU A 336 8.42 -16.20 10.25
CA LEU A 336 9.41 -15.76 9.25
C LEU A 336 9.91 -14.34 9.53
N LEU A 337 9.03 -13.44 9.99
CA LEU A 337 9.39 -12.11 10.48
C LEU A 337 10.25 -12.21 11.74
N ARG A 338 9.88 -13.04 12.71
CA ARG A 338 10.72 -13.32 13.90
C ARG A 338 12.08 -13.91 13.50
N LEU A 339 12.14 -14.77 12.49
CA LEU A 339 13.40 -15.36 12.01
C LEU A 339 14.27 -14.32 11.29
N LYS A 340 13.69 -13.47 10.44
CA LYS A 340 14.40 -12.34 9.82
C LYS A 340 14.90 -11.34 10.86
N GLU A 341 14.13 -11.08 11.91
CA GLU A 341 14.55 -10.27 13.06
C GLU A 341 15.72 -10.90 13.81
N PHE A 342 15.70 -12.22 14.02
CA PHE A 342 16.80 -12.96 14.63
C PHE A 342 18.07 -12.88 13.78
N VAL A 343 17.97 -13.14 12.48
CA VAL A 343 19.13 -13.07 11.56
C VAL A 343 19.69 -11.64 11.47
N ARG A 344 18.84 -10.60 11.49
CA ARG A 344 19.30 -9.19 11.52
C ARG A 344 20.00 -8.83 12.83
N ALA A 345 19.49 -9.28 13.96
CA ALA A 345 20.10 -9.04 15.27
C ALA A 345 21.50 -9.68 15.40
N TYR A 346 21.69 -10.86 14.82
CA TYR A 346 23.00 -11.55 14.80
C TYR A 346 23.92 -11.07 13.66
N GLY A 347 23.37 -10.66 12.52
CA GLY A 347 24.13 -10.11 11.39
C GLY A 347 24.74 -8.73 11.69
N ALA A 348 24.05 -7.89 12.46
CA ALA A 348 24.60 -6.61 12.91
C ALA A 348 25.70 -6.74 13.99
N CYS A 349 25.80 -7.91 14.65
CA CYS A 349 26.82 -8.17 15.66
C CYS A 349 28.13 -8.71 15.08
N SER A 350 28.15 -9.14 13.81
CA SER A 350 29.31 -9.74 13.15
C SER A 350 30.08 -8.80 12.21
N SER A 351 29.55 -7.62 11.86
CA SER A 351 30.24 -6.65 10.99
C SER A 351 31.11 -5.63 11.75
N GLY A 352 31.35 -5.83 13.05
CA GLY A 352 32.09 -4.89 13.91
C GLY A 352 33.50 -5.34 14.34
N ARG A 353 33.96 -6.54 13.93
CA ARG A 353 35.30 -7.04 14.24
C ARG A 353 35.80 -7.89 13.08
N ASP A 354 36.50 -7.26 12.14
CA ASP A 354 37.71 -7.80 11.53
C ASP A 354 38.35 -6.70 10.68
N GLY A 355 39.03 -5.79 11.38
CA GLY A 355 40.19 -5.11 10.81
C GLY A 355 41.39 -6.02 11.04
N GLY A 356 42.00 -6.53 9.97
CA GLY A 356 43.16 -7.41 10.09
C GLY A 356 43.64 -7.98 8.75
N GLN A 357 44.53 -7.23 8.09
CA GLN A 357 45.62 -7.67 7.22
C GLN A 357 45.64 -9.10 6.65
N THR A 358 45.76 -9.21 5.32
CA THR A 358 46.80 -9.98 4.56
C THR A 358 46.48 -9.83 3.07
N SER A 359 47.19 -9.00 2.29
CA SER A 359 48.42 -9.31 1.52
C SER A 359 48.43 -10.68 0.81
N MET A 360 47.95 -10.72 -0.43
CA MET A 360 48.74 -10.89 -1.68
C MET A 360 47.82 -10.68 -2.88
#